data_AF-A0A1F2T841-F1
#
_entry.id   AF-A0A1F2T841-F1
#
_cell.length_a   1.000
_cell.length_b   1.000
_cell.length_c   1.000
_cell.angle_alpha   90.00
_cell.angle_beta   90.00
_cell.angle_gamma   90.00
#
_symmetry.space_group_name_H-M   'P 1'
#
loop_
_entity.id
_entity.type
_entity.pdbx_description
1 polymer ?
#
loop_
_entity_poly.entity_id
_entity_poly.type
_entity_poly.pdbx_seq_one_letter_code
_entity_poly.pdbx_strand_id
1 'polypeptide(L)' 'MEVARSGDIGYSEGSYELQMNDPKGNPMTDTGKFVTVWKKQSDGSWKAVTDIFNSDLPVPPPPK' A
#
# COMPACT_ATOMS: atom_id res chain seq x y z
N MET A 1 -10.40 -0.49 -8.51
CA MET A 1 -9.47 -1.49 -9.11
C MET A 1 -9.65 -1.39 -10.60
N GLU A 2 -8.57 -1.10 -11.31
CA GLU A 2 -8.54 -1.06 -12.77
C GLU A 2 -7.86 -2.33 -13.27
N VAL A 3 -8.37 -2.88 -14.37
CA VAL A 3 -7.88 -4.13 -14.96
C VAL A 3 -7.40 -3.85 -16.37
N ALA A 4 -6.21 -4.34 -16.71
CA ALA A 4 -5.66 -4.21 -18.05
C ALA A 4 -6.56 -4.93 -19.07
N ARG A 5 -6.51 -4.51 -20.34
CA ARG A 5 -7.32 -5.13 -21.41
C ARG A 5 -7.08 -6.64 -21.58
N SER A 6 -5.89 -7.13 -21.22
CA SER A 6 -5.55 -8.56 -21.21
C SER A 6 -6.34 -9.37 -20.17
N GLY A 7 -6.86 -8.72 -19.13
CA GLY A 7 -7.68 -9.34 -18.09
C GLY A 7 -6.91 -10.17 -17.05
N ASP A 8 -5.58 -10.17 -17.11
CA ASP A 8 -4.68 -10.96 -16.25
C ASP A 8 -3.93 -10.14 -15.19
N ILE A 9 -3.86 -8.81 -15.37
CA ILE A 9 -3.23 -7.86 -14.45
C ILE A 9 -4.22 -6.72 -14.15
N GLY A 10 -4.22 -6.27 -12.90
CA GLY A 10 -4.92 -5.07 -12.49
C GLY A 10 -4.19 -4.35 -11.36
N TYR A 11 -4.61 -3.13 -11.04
CA TYR A 11 -4.09 -2.39 -9.90
C TYR A 11 -5.22 -1.74 -9.10
N SER A 12 -4.95 -1.52 -7.82
CA SER A 12 -5.73 -0.66 -6.93
C SER A 12 -4.81 0.39 -6.36
N GLU A 13 -5.29 1.62 -6.29
CA GLU A 13 -4.59 2.72 -5.66
C GLU A 13 -5.57 3.51 -4.79
N GLY A 14 -5.03 4.30 -3.87
CA GLY A 14 -5.83 5.16 -3.01
C GLY A 14 -5.03 5.74 -1.85
N SER A 15 -5.73 6.42 -0.97
CA SER A 15 -5.19 6.90 0.30
C SER A 15 -5.44 5.87 1.41
N TYR A 16 -4.59 5.89 2.44
CA TYR A 16 -4.76 5.08 3.65
C TYR A 16 -4.70 5.94 4.91
N GLU A 17 -5.30 5.41 5.98
CA GLU A 17 -5.07 5.78 7.37
C GLU A 17 -4.68 4.49 8.12
N LEU A 18 -3.51 4.48 8.75
CA LEU A 18 -2.94 3.33 9.43
C LEU A 18 -2.67 3.70 10.89
N GLN A 19 -3.35 3.02 11.80
CA GLN A 19 -3.07 3.11 13.24
C GLN A 19 -2.06 2.04 13.62
N MET A 20 -0.97 2.46 14.26
CA MET A 20 0.11 1.58 14.71
C MET A 20 0.77 2.15 15.97
N ASN A 21 1.71 1.42 16.56
CA ASN A 21 2.57 1.97 17.60
C ASN A 21 3.92 2.37 17.02
N ASP A 22 4.48 3.48 17.50
CA ASP A 22 5.86 3.88 17.22
C ASP A 22 6.86 2.87 17.81
N PRO A 23 8.17 2.98 17.50
CA PRO A 23 9.18 2.08 18.08
C PRO A 23 9.30 2.11 19.61
N LYS A 24 8.70 3.10 20.29
CA LYS A 24 8.65 3.23 21.75
C LYS A 24 7.35 2.71 22.35
N GLY A 25 6.42 2.21 21.52
CA GLY A 25 5.12 1.69 21.93
C GLY A 25 4.02 2.75 22.07
N ASN A 26 4.25 4.00 21.68
CA ASN A 26 3.21 5.03 21.72
C ASN A 26 2.29 4.88 20.50
N PRO A 27 0.96 5.05 20.66
CA PRO A 27 0.04 5.09 19.53
C PRO A 27 0.41 6.19 18.54
N MET A 28 0.33 5.86 17.25
CA MET A 28 0.61 6.73 16.12
C MET A 28 -0.40 6.45 15.00
N THR A 29 -0.84 7.51 14.31
CA THR A 29 -1.60 7.40 13.06
C THR A 29 -0.72 7.88 11.92
N ASP A 30 -0.53 7.03 10.92
CA ASP A 30 0.09 7.36 9.65
C ASP A 30 -0.97 7.52 8.56
N THR A 31 -0.80 8.51 7.68
CA THR A 31 -1.65 8.69 6.50
C THR A 31 -0.76 8.71 5.28
N GLY A 32 -1.26 8.19 4.17
CA GLY A 32 -0.48 8.18 2.93
C GLY A 32 -1.25 7.65 1.75
N LYS A 33 -0.50 7.13 0.78
CA LYS A 33 -1.03 6.58 -0.46
C LYS A 33 -0.38 5.26 -0.82
N PHE A 34 -1.11 4.42 -1.53
CA PHE A 34 -0.69 3.07 -1.92
C PHE A 34 -1.01 2.77 -3.38
N VAL A 35 -0.28 1.80 -3.93
CA VAL A 35 -0.61 1.09 -5.16
C VAL A 35 -0.33 -0.40 -4.94
N THR A 36 -1.33 -1.24 -5.19
CA THR A 36 -1.21 -2.69 -5.18
C THR A 36 -1.48 -3.23 -6.58
N VAL A 37 -0.53 -3.99 -7.12
CA VAL A 37 -0.67 -4.72 -8.39
C VAL A 37 -1.13 -6.14 -8.09
N TRP A 38 -2.13 -6.58 -8.86
CA TRP A 38 -2.77 -7.87 -8.73
C TRP A 38 -2.58 -8.68 -10.01
N LYS A 39 -2.36 -9.98 -9.87
CA LYS A 39 -2.34 -10.92 -10.99
C LYS A 39 -3.40 -11.99 -10.81
N LYS A 40 -4.15 -12.26 -11.87
CA LYS A 40 -5.12 -13.36 -11.93
C LYS A 40 -4.38 -14.69 -12.06
N GLN A 41 -4.68 -15.63 -11.18
CA GLN A 41 -4.11 -16.96 -11.14
C GLN A 41 -4.88 -17.91 -12.07
N SER A 42 -4.34 -19.11 -12.31
CA SER A 42 -4.97 -20.12 -13.17
C SER A 42 -6.32 -20.61 -12.64
N ASP A 43 -6.52 -20.56 -11.32
CA ASP A 43 -7.80 -20.87 -10.66
C ASP A 43 -8.81 -19.69 -10.71
N GLY A 44 -8.43 -18.57 -11.33
CA GLY A 44 -9.25 -17.37 -11.46
C GLY A 44 -9.18 -16.41 -10.27
N SER A 45 -8.49 -16.77 -9.18
CA SER A 45 -8.29 -15.88 -8.03
C SER A 45 -7.35 -14.73 -8.36
N TRP A 46 -7.51 -13.58 -7.71
CA TRP A 46 -6.56 -12.47 -7.79
C TRP A 46 -5.63 -12.52 -6.57
N LYS A 47 -4.33 -12.37 -6.80
CA LYS A 47 -3.32 -12.26 -5.74
C LYS A 47 -2.48 -11.00 -5.93
N ALA A 48 -2.18 -10.30 -4.84
CA ALA A 48 -1.24 -9.21 -4.86
C ALA A 48 0.14 -9.76 -5.24
N VAL A 49 0.78 -9.14 -6.23
CA VAL A 49 2.13 -9.51 -6.71
C VAL A 49 3.15 -8.43 -6.42
N THR A 50 2.70 -7.18 -6.29
CA THR A 50 3.50 -6.04 -5.87
C THR A 50 2.62 -5.12 -5.03
N ASP A 51 3.16 -4.62 -3.93
CA ASP A 51 2.51 -3.63 -3.10
C ASP A 51 3.53 -2.57 -2.70
N ILE A 52 3.17 -1.30 -2.83
CA ILE A 52 3.99 -0.17 -2.41
C ILE A 52 3.09 0.90 -1.82
N PHE A 53 3.59 1.55 -0.78
CA PHE A 53 2.95 2.71 -0.18
C PHE A 53 4.01 3.73 0.21
N ASN A 54 3.58 4.95 0.47
CA ASN A 54 4.41 5.97 1.10
C ASN A 54 3.57 6.87 1.99
N SER A 55 4.18 7.29 3.10
CA SER A 55 3.59 8.19 4.07
C SER A 55 3.56 9.62 3.54
N ASP A 56 2.48 10.33 3.86
CA ASP A 56 2.35 11.78 3.67
C ASP A 56 2.90 12.57 4.88
N LEU A 57 3.29 11.89 5.97
CA LEU A 57 3.95 12.54 7.09
C LEU A 57 5.37 12.98 6.70
N PRO A 58 5.84 14.12 7.23
CA PRO A 58 7.20 14.58 6.98
C PRO A 58 8.23 13.61 7.57
N VAL A 59 9.34 13.43 6.86
CA VAL A 59 10.49 12.68 7.38
C VAL A 59 11.03 13.42 8.62
N PRO A 60 11.25 12.73 9.75
CA PRO A 60 11.88 13.34 10.92
C PRO A 60 13.24 13.94 10.56
N PRO A 61 13.65 15.04 11.21
CA PRO A 61 14.99 15.58 11.01
C PRO A 61 16.05 14.52 11.34
N PRO A 62 17.20 14.52 10.66
CA PRO A 62 18.29 13.61 10.97
C PRO A 62 18.75 13.80 12.43
N PRO A 63 19.26 12.73 13.08
CA PRO A 63 19.83 12.84 14.41
C PRO A 63 21.02 13.82 14.41
N LYS A 64 21.21 14.51 15.55
CA LYS A 64 22.40 15.34 15.79
C LYS A 64 23.64 14.48 16.04
#